data_AF-A0A6B1ERH2-F1
#
_entry.id   AF-A0A6B1ERH2-F1
#
_cell.length_a   1.000
_cell.length_b   1.000
_cell.length_c   1.000
_cell.angle_alpha   90.00
_cell.angle_beta   90.00
_cell.angle_gamma   90.00
#
_symmetry.space_group_name_H-M   'P 1'
#
loop_
_entity.id
_entity.type
_entity.pdbx_description
1 polymer ?
#
loop_
_entity_poly.entity_id
_entity_poly.type
_entity_poly.pdbx_seq_one_letter_code
_entity_poly.pdbx_strand_id
1 'polypeptide(L)'
;MKDMNHKRIQNELSAYLDNALTPKRHKQVETHLRSCSECSDVLSAFQRNRQKVAALSHPVPSTLKDAVMAKIHTQFQDDLSAYLDNELAPAMRQRIEAHLHTCSECSDMLSAFSENRERIKGFEHPAPASIQDVAMATIRQQAAEAQAQESVHTPWLLGIGQWLSDFGRWFSRPLTAGATGFFMFALILGFLYLYPSTPEYDETLDFYFGLHTEQLADNPLKSNVGGPLRQTSAEDSSFTETVDDTELFLDLYLENAGD
;
A
#
# COMPACT_ATOMS: atom_id res chain seq x y z
N MET A 1 14.20 35.72 36.15
CA MET A 1 14.50 35.36 34.74
C MET A 1 15.42 34.13 34.59
N LYS A 2 15.89 33.49 35.67
CA LYS A 2 16.78 32.31 35.64
C LYS A 2 16.00 30.99 35.49
N ASP A 3 14.80 30.92 36.05
CA ASP A 3 14.02 29.66 36.14
C ASP A 3 13.36 29.24 34.81
N MET A 4 12.97 30.19 33.97
CA MET A 4 12.31 29.91 32.68
C MET A 4 13.25 29.26 31.65
N ASN A 5 14.57 29.45 31.80
CA ASN A 5 15.57 28.82 30.93
C ASN A 5 15.81 27.35 31.34
N HIS A 6 15.83 27.08 32.64
CA HIS A 6 16.13 25.77 33.21
C HIS A 6 15.13 24.68 32.80
N LYS A 7 13.82 24.93 32.98
CA LYS A 7 12.76 23.98 32.59
C LYS A 7 12.78 23.65 31.09
N ARG A 8 13.06 24.66 30.25
CA ARG A 8 13.13 24.46 28.79
C ARG A 8 14.32 23.58 28.40
N ILE A 9 15.46 23.75 29.06
CA ILE A 9 16.64 22.91 28.83
C ILE A 9 16.38 21.47 29.23
N GLN A 10 15.75 21.22 30.39
CA GLN A 10 15.40 19.86 30.83
C GLN A 10 14.55 19.12 29.79
N ASN A 11 13.53 19.77 29.21
CA ASN A 11 12.68 19.19 28.17
C ASN A 11 13.43 18.87 26.86
N GLU A 12 14.57 19.49 26.63
CA GLU A 12 15.38 19.31 25.42
C GLU A 12 16.51 18.29 25.61
N LEU A 13 16.77 17.80 26.83
CA LEU A 13 17.89 16.89 27.11
C LEU A 13 17.75 15.53 26.38
N SER A 14 16.52 15.03 26.18
CA SER A 14 16.31 13.81 25.37
C SER A 14 16.69 14.05 23.92
N ALA A 15 16.15 15.10 23.30
CA ALA A 15 16.47 15.47 21.93
C ALA A 15 17.97 15.81 21.75
N TYR A 16 18.62 16.35 22.78
CA TYR A 16 20.06 16.57 22.82
C TYR A 16 20.83 15.23 22.74
N LEU A 17 20.45 14.22 23.53
CA LEU A 17 21.09 12.89 23.51
C LEU A 17 20.89 12.14 22.18
N ASP A 18 19.81 12.41 21.49
CA ASP A 18 19.49 11.78 20.20
C ASP A 18 20.00 12.59 19.00
N ASN A 19 20.77 13.66 19.24
CA ASN A 19 21.25 14.61 18.22
C ASN A 19 20.12 15.23 17.36
N ALA A 20 18.89 15.28 17.89
CA ALA A 20 17.71 15.77 17.20
C ALA A 20 17.52 17.30 17.34
N LEU A 21 18.49 18.00 17.93
CA LEU A 21 18.46 19.46 18.08
C LEU A 21 19.17 20.16 16.93
N THR A 22 18.69 21.37 16.58
CA THR A 22 19.43 22.24 15.64
C THR A 22 20.80 22.62 16.21
N PRO A 23 21.83 22.86 15.37
CA PRO A 23 23.19 23.17 15.84
C PRO A 23 23.27 24.38 16.79
N LYS A 24 22.46 25.40 16.53
CA LYS A 24 22.35 26.59 17.38
C LYS A 24 21.80 26.23 18.76
N ARG A 25 20.78 25.36 18.82
CA ARG A 25 20.17 24.95 20.08
C ARG A 25 21.08 24.02 20.87
N HIS A 26 21.77 23.10 20.21
CA HIS A 26 22.76 22.22 20.81
C HIS A 26 23.83 23.02 21.56
N LYS A 27 24.40 24.06 20.94
CA LYS A 27 25.38 24.96 21.59
C LYS A 27 24.83 25.69 22.82
N GLN A 28 23.55 26.09 22.78
CA GLN A 28 22.90 26.76 23.90
C GLN A 28 22.69 25.81 25.08
N VAL A 29 22.27 24.57 24.81
CA VAL A 29 22.14 23.52 25.84
C VAL A 29 23.50 23.20 26.44
N GLU A 30 24.52 23.02 25.62
CA GLU A 30 25.89 22.75 26.07
C GLU A 30 26.44 23.88 26.95
N THR A 31 26.22 25.13 26.56
CA THR A 31 26.62 26.30 27.37
C THR A 31 25.92 26.31 28.72
N HIS A 32 24.62 25.99 28.75
CA HIS A 32 23.85 25.91 29.99
C HIS A 32 24.38 24.79 30.90
N LEU A 33 24.63 23.60 30.36
CA LEU A 33 25.13 22.42 31.08
C LEU A 33 26.48 22.69 31.78
N ARG A 34 27.37 23.50 31.17
CA ARG A 34 28.63 23.91 31.81
C ARG A 34 28.44 24.78 33.06
N SER A 35 27.30 25.45 33.17
CA SER A 35 27.02 26.44 34.23
C SER A 35 25.95 25.99 35.23
N CYS A 36 25.27 24.87 34.98
CA CYS A 36 24.16 24.37 35.78
C CYS A 36 24.36 22.90 36.12
N SER A 37 24.74 22.62 37.37
CA SER A 37 24.98 21.26 37.88
C SER A 37 23.71 20.41 37.86
N GLU A 38 22.55 20.98 38.22
CA GLU A 38 21.27 20.25 38.24
C GLU A 38 20.91 19.68 36.85
N CYS A 39 21.03 20.47 35.78
CA CYS A 39 20.79 19.98 34.42
C CYS A 39 21.83 18.94 33.98
N SER A 40 23.08 19.07 34.43
CA SER A 40 24.13 18.08 34.18
C SER A 40 23.84 16.75 34.88
N ASP A 41 23.27 16.78 36.09
CA ASP A 41 22.89 15.59 36.84
C ASP A 41 21.70 14.86 36.19
N VAL A 42 20.70 15.62 35.71
CA VAL A 42 19.57 15.06 34.95
C VAL A 42 20.04 14.42 33.65
N LEU A 43 20.93 15.07 32.90
CA LEU A 43 21.51 14.50 31.69
C LEU A 43 22.26 13.19 31.98
N SER A 44 23.03 13.16 33.07
CA SER A 44 23.75 11.97 33.51
C SER A 44 22.78 10.83 33.89
N ALA A 45 21.62 11.15 34.46
CA ALA A 45 20.58 10.17 34.75
C ALA A 45 19.97 9.59 33.47
N PHE A 46 19.68 10.41 32.46
CA PHE A 46 19.21 9.93 31.16
C PHE A 46 20.24 9.06 30.45
N GLN A 47 21.53 9.40 30.52
CA GLN A 47 22.60 8.57 29.96
C GLN A 47 22.67 7.19 30.64
N ARG A 48 22.57 7.13 31.98
CA ARG A 48 22.51 5.86 32.72
C ARG A 48 21.30 5.02 32.36
N ASN A 49 20.13 5.65 32.21
CA ASN A 49 18.91 4.93 31.79
C ASN A 49 19.05 4.39 30.37
N ARG A 50 19.61 5.18 29.44
CA ARG A 50 19.89 4.73 28.07
C ARG A 50 20.85 3.55 28.05
N GLN A 51 21.88 3.54 28.89
CA GLN A 51 22.78 2.39 29.03
C GLN A 51 22.06 1.13 29.51
N LYS A 52 21.15 1.26 30.49
CA LYS A 52 20.32 0.14 30.95
C LYS A 52 19.39 -0.38 29.87
N VAL A 53 18.73 0.51 29.11
CA VAL A 53 17.85 0.13 27.99
C VAL A 53 18.63 -0.51 26.86
N ALA A 54 19.82 0.02 26.54
CA ALA A 54 20.70 -0.58 25.54
C ALA A 54 21.15 -1.99 25.94
N ALA A 55 21.36 -2.25 27.24
CA ALA A 55 21.67 -3.59 27.75
C ALA A 55 20.49 -4.58 27.64
N LEU A 56 19.26 -4.09 27.44
CA LEU A 56 18.07 -4.91 27.14
C LEU A 56 17.87 -5.12 25.64
N SER A 57 18.61 -4.40 24.79
CA SER A 57 18.55 -4.58 23.35
C SER A 57 19.34 -5.83 23.00
N HIS A 58 18.62 -6.88 22.59
CA HIS A 58 19.23 -8.09 22.09
C HIS A 58 19.63 -7.86 20.63
N PRO A 59 20.78 -8.40 20.19
CA PRO A 59 21.13 -8.37 18.78
C PRO A 59 20.02 -9.04 17.97
N VAL A 60 19.64 -8.41 16.84
CA VAL A 60 18.68 -9.00 15.91
C VAL A 60 19.16 -10.41 15.55
N PRO A 61 18.33 -11.45 15.75
CA PRO A 61 18.72 -12.82 15.40
C PRO A 61 19.15 -12.89 13.94
N SER A 62 20.28 -13.56 13.66
CA SER A 62 20.76 -13.73 12.28
C SER A 62 19.72 -14.43 11.40
N THR A 63 18.92 -15.32 11.99
CA THR A 63 17.81 -16.01 11.33
C THR A 63 16.79 -15.05 10.71
N LEU A 64 16.52 -13.91 11.35
CA LEU A 64 15.59 -12.91 10.83
C LEU A 64 16.18 -12.18 9.63
N LYS A 65 17.48 -11.86 9.68
CA LYS A 65 18.18 -11.28 8.53
C LYS A 65 18.16 -12.25 7.34
N ASP A 66 18.45 -13.53 7.60
CA ASP A 66 18.48 -14.55 6.56
C ASP A 66 17.08 -14.79 5.96
N ALA A 67 16.04 -14.82 6.79
CA ALA A 67 14.65 -14.93 6.35
C ALA A 67 14.19 -13.72 5.51
N VAL A 68 14.54 -12.50 5.93
CA VAL A 68 14.24 -11.29 5.16
C VAL A 68 14.97 -11.30 3.82
N MET A 69 16.25 -11.70 3.79
CA MET A 69 17.01 -11.80 2.53
C MET A 69 16.43 -12.88 1.60
N ALA A 70 16.01 -14.02 2.15
CA ALA A 70 15.34 -15.06 1.37
C ALA A 70 14.03 -14.53 0.74
N LYS A 71 13.22 -13.79 1.50
CA LYS A 71 11.97 -13.20 0.98
C LYS A 71 12.26 -12.15 -0.10
N ILE A 72 13.28 -11.30 0.10
CA ILE A 72 13.75 -10.36 -0.92
C ILE A 72 14.14 -11.12 -2.18
N HIS A 73 14.91 -12.20 -2.08
CA HIS A 73 15.29 -12.97 -3.26
C HIS A 73 14.06 -13.53 -3.98
N THR A 74 13.10 -14.14 -3.27
CA THR A 74 11.87 -14.66 -3.91
C THR A 74 11.05 -13.59 -4.62
N GLN A 75 10.86 -12.42 -4.00
CA GLN A 75 10.10 -11.33 -4.62
C GLN A 75 10.78 -10.83 -5.90
N PHE A 76 12.10 -10.67 -5.87
CA PHE A 76 12.83 -10.19 -7.03
C PHE A 76 12.82 -11.23 -8.14
N GLN A 77 12.85 -12.54 -7.84
CA GLN A 77 12.78 -13.60 -8.86
C GLN A 77 11.54 -13.49 -9.76
N ASP A 78 10.37 -13.26 -9.16
CA ASP A 78 9.12 -13.08 -9.90
C ASP A 78 9.18 -11.82 -10.78
N ASP A 79 9.70 -10.73 -10.21
CA ASP A 79 9.80 -9.45 -10.90
C ASP A 79 10.88 -9.43 -12.00
N LEU A 80 11.90 -10.32 -11.97
CA LEU A 80 12.95 -10.37 -12.99
C LEU A 80 12.40 -10.75 -14.37
N SER A 81 11.35 -11.56 -14.43
CA SER A 81 10.69 -11.89 -15.70
C SER A 81 9.99 -10.66 -16.28
N ALA A 82 9.20 -9.96 -15.46
CA ALA A 82 8.55 -8.71 -15.84
C ALA A 82 9.57 -7.60 -16.19
N TYR A 83 10.73 -7.59 -15.53
CA TYR A 83 11.85 -6.70 -15.86
C TYR A 83 12.36 -6.93 -17.28
N LEU A 84 12.58 -8.19 -17.66
CA LEU A 84 13.05 -8.55 -19.00
C LEU A 84 12.05 -8.17 -20.09
N ASP A 85 10.75 -8.27 -19.80
CA ASP A 85 9.69 -7.92 -20.75
C ASP A 85 9.31 -6.43 -20.75
N ASN A 86 9.98 -5.62 -19.92
CA ASN A 86 9.71 -4.19 -19.72
C ASN A 86 8.27 -3.90 -19.24
N GLU A 87 7.69 -4.82 -18.47
CA GLU A 87 6.33 -4.69 -17.92
C GLU A 87 6.31 -4.04 -16.53
N LEU A 88 7.48 -3.77 -15.94
CA LEU A 88 7.58 -3.15 -14.62
C LEU A 88 7.39 -1.63 -14.65
N ALA A 89 6.71 -1.12 -13.61
CA ALA A 89 6.63 0.31 -13.34
C ALA A 89 8.03 0.92 -13.08
N PRO A 90 8.28 2.20 -13.44
CA PRO A 90 9.60 2.81 -13.35
C PRO A 90 10.23 2.76 -11.95
N ALA A 91 9.43 2.95 -10.89
CA ALA A 91 9.90 2.90 -9.52
C ALA A 91 10.35 1.50 -9.10
N MET A 92 9.65 0.46 -9.55
CA MET A 92 10.03 -0.94 -9.27
C MET A 92 11.29 -1.31 -10.04
N ARG A 93 11.38 -0.89 -11.30
CA ARG A 93 12.55 -1.11 -12.15
C ARG A 93 13.83 -0.54 -11.51
N GLN A 94 13.78 0.67 -10.98
CA GLN A 94 14.93 1.28 -10.29
C GLN A 94 15.36 0.50 -9.04
N ARG A 95 14.41 -0.06 -8.28
CA ARG A 95 14.72 -0.90 -7.11
C ARG A 95 15.41 -2.19 -7.52
N ILE A 96 14.95 -2.82 -8.60
CA ILE A 96 15.58 -4.02 -9.18
C ILE A 96 16.99 -3.73 -9.65
N GLU A 97 17.19 -2.65 -10.40
CA GLU A 97 18.52 -2.24 -10.86
C GLU A 97 19.48 -1.99 -9.68
N ALA A 98 19.02 -1.28 -8.64
CA ALA A 98 19.82 -1.07 -7.43
C ALA A 98 20.17 -2.38 -6.71
N HIS A 99 19.24 -3.33 -6.63
CA HIS A 99 19.49 -4.63 -6.02
C HIS A 99 20.47 -5.46 -6.84
N LEU A 100 20.31 -5.53 -8.17
CA LEU A 100 21.20 -6.25 -9.09
C LEU A 100 22.65 -5.76 -9.00
N HIS A 101 22.87 -4.47 -8.70
CA HIS A 101 24.21 -3.94 -8.46
C HIS A 101 24.87 -4.46 -7.17
N THR A 102 24.10 -4.98 -6.22
CA THR A 102 24.59 -5.40 -4.89
C THR A 102 24.45 -6.90 -4.64
N CYS A 103 23.60 -7.59 -5.39
CA CYS A 103 23.34 -9.02 -5.24
C CYS A 103 23.76 -9.79 -6.50
N SER A 104 24.83 -10.58 -6.37
CA SER A 104 25.35 -11.40 -7.48
C SER A 104 24.39 -12.54 -7.85
N GLU A 105 23.71 -13.15 -6.87
CA GLU A 105 22.78 -14.26 -7.13
C GLU A 105 21.63 -13.85 -8.06
N CYS A 106 21.02 -12.68 -7.80
CA CYS A 106 19.96 -12.15 -8.65
C CYS A 106 20.47 -11.73 -10.04
N SER A 107 21.72 -11.24 -10.13
CA SER A 107 22.33 -10.90 -11.43
C SER A 107 22.64 -12.14 -12.28
N ASP A 108 23.08 -13.23 -11.65
CA ASP A 108 23.31 -14.50 -12.33
C ASP A 108 21.98 -15.10 -12.82
N MET A 109 20.94 -15.00 -12.01
CA MET A 109 19.60 -15.47 -12.40
C MET A 109 19.03 -14.67 -13.58
N LEU A 110 19.15 -13.34 -13.57
CA LEU A 110 18.75 -12.50 -14.69
C LEU A 110 19.48 -12.90 -15.98
N SER A 111 20.78 -13.19 -15.87
CA SER A 111 21.59 -13.66 -17.00
C SER A 111 21.07 -14.99 -17.55
N ALA A 112 20.75 -15.95 -16.68
CA ALA A 112 20.17 -17.24 -17.07
C ALA A 112 18.81 -17.10 -17.76
N PHE A 113 17.92 -16.23 -17.26
CA PHE A 113 16.65 -15.94 -17.92
C PHE A 113 16.84 -15.30 -19.30
N SER A 114 17.79 -14.37 -19.41
CA SER A 114 18.12 -13.74 -20.70
C SER A 114 18.65 -14.74 -21.73
N GLU A 115 19.53 -15.67 -21.31
CA GLU A 115 20.05 -16.73 -22.18
C GLU A 115 18.94 -17.68 -22.64
N ASN A 116 18.06 -18.09 -21.72
CA ASN A 116 16.91 -18.93 -22.05
C ASN A 116 16.00 -18.24 -23.08
N ARG A 117 15.75 -16.93 -22.93
CA ARG A 117 14.96 -16.15 -23.89
C ARG A 117 15.60 -16.15 -25.28
N GLU A 118 16.90 -15.94 -25.38
CA GLU A 118 17.62 -15.98 -26.67
C GLU A 118 17.56 -17.36 -27.31
N ARG A 119 17.64 -18.43 -26.51
CA ARG A 119 17.46 -19.81 -27.00
C ARG A 119 16.04 -20.04 -27.53
N ILE A 120 15.01 -19.51 -26.85
CA ILE A 120 13.60 -19.63 -27.26
C ILE A 120 13.34 -18.93 -28.59
N LYS A 121 13.93 -17.75 -28.84
CA LYS A 121 13.81 -17.04 -30.13
C LYS A 121 14.27 -17.91 -31.31
N GLY A 122 15.24 -18.80 -31.10
CA GLY A 122 15.70 -19.76 -32.10
C GLY A 122 14.64 -20.79 -32.53
N PHE A 123 13.55 -20.94 -31.77
CA PHE A 123 12.42 -21.84 -32.07
C PHE A 123 11.23 -21.11 -32.71
N GLU A 124 11.36 -19.86 -33.18
CA GLU A 124 10.30 -19.23 -33.97
C GLU A 124 10.21 -19.88 -35.35
N HIS A 125 9.40 -20.92 -35.47
CA HIS A 125 8.97 -21.47 -36.75
C HIS A 125 7.81 -20.60 -37.27
N PRO A 126 7.84 -20.13 -38.54
CA PRO A 126 6.70 -19.45 -39.11
C PRO A 126 5.47 -20.36 -39.06
N ALA A 127 4.35 -19.81 -38.57
CA ALA A 127 3.10 -20.54 -38.50
C ALA A 127 2.77 -21.12 -39.89
N PRO A 128 2.40 -22.40 -40.01
CA PRO A 128 2.01 -22.99 -41.28
C PRO A 128 0.88 -22.17 -41.91
N ALA A 129 1.00 -21.82 -43.19
CA ALA A 129 -0.01 -21.01 -43.91
C ALA A 129 -1.43 -21.58 -43.77
N SER A 130 -1.56 -22.90 -43.64
CA SER A 130 -2.84 -23.58 -43.40
C SER A 130 -3.56 -23.12 -42.13
N ILE A 131 -2.84 -22.77 -41.06
CA ILE A 131 -3.46 -22.29 -39.81
C ILE A 131 -3.96 -20.86 -39.98
N GLN A 132 -3.22 -20.03 -40.72
CA GLN A 132 -3.63 -18.66 -41.02
C GLN A 132 -4.87 -18.64 -41.91
N ASP A 133 -4.91 -19.50 -42.93
CA ASP A 133 -6.05 -19.64 -43.82
C ASP A 133 -7.30 -20.14 -43.09
N VAL A 134 -7.14 -21.12 -42.19
CA VAL A 134 -8.23 -21.61 -41.33
C VAL A 134 -8.72 -20.52 -40.38
N ALA A 135 -7.82 -19.80 -39.70
CA ALA A 135 -8.21 -18.71 -38.80
C ALA A 135 -8.95 -17.59 -39.53
N MET A 136 -8.46 -17.18 -40.71
CA MET A 136 -9.13 -16.17 -41.53
C MET A 136 -10.48 -16.65 -42.08
N ALA A 137 -10.61 -17.94 -42.40
CA ALA A 137 -11.89 -18.53 -42.79
C ALA A 137 -12.90 -18.52 -41.64
N THR A 138 -12.47 -18.88 -40.42
CA THR A 138 -13.32 -18.85 -39.22
C THR A 138 -13.77 -17.43 -38.87
N ILE A 139 -12.88 -16.44 -38.93
CA ILE A 139 -13.22 -15.02 -38.69
C ILE A 139 -14.25 -14.53 -39.71
N ARG A 140 -14.08 -14.87 -41.00
CA ARG A 140 -15.04 -14.51 -42.05
C ARG A 140 -16.40 -15.17 -41.83
N GLN A 141 -16.41 -16.42 -41.39
CA GLN A 141 -17.64 -17.14 -41.09
C GLN A 141 -18.40 -16.51 -39.92
N GLN A 142 -17.71 -16.20 -38.83
CA GLN A 142 -18.31 -15.51 -37.67
C GLN A 142 -18.84 -14.11 -38.04
N ALA A 143 -18.10 -13.36 -38.88
CA ALA A 143 -18.55 -12.07 -39.37
C ALA A 143 -19.80 -12.19 -40.25
N ALA A 144 -19.89 -13.22 -41.10
CA ALA A 144 -21.06 -13.48 -41.93
C ALA A 144 -22.28 -13.93 -41.11
N GLU A 145 -22.08 -14.75 -40.07
CA GLU A 145 -23.13 -15.20 -39.16
C GLU A 145 -23.68 -14.03 -38.31
N ALA A 146 -22.82 -13.13 -37.85
CA ALA A 146 -23.24 -11.91 -37.15
C ALA A 146 -24.09 -10.99 -38.03
N GLN A 147 -23.70 -10.81 -39.31
CA GLN A 147 -24.48 -10.04 -40.29
C GLN A 147 -25.81 -10.72 -40.66
N ALA A 148 -25.83 -12.06 -40.73
CA ALA A 148 -27.05 -12.81 -41.00
C ALA A 148 -28.05 -12.71 -39.82
N GLN A 149 -27.58 -12.75 -38.57
CA GLN A 149 -28.42 -12.52 -37.39
C GLN A 149 -29.00 -11.10 -37.34
N GLU A 150 -28.24 -10.09 -37.79
CA GLU A 150 -28.73 -8.71 -37.90
C GLU A 150 -29.84 -8.55 -38.96
N SER A 151 -29.85 -9.41 -39.99
CA SER A 151 -30.87 -9.40 -41.05
C SER A 151 -32.21 -10.08 -40.68
N VAL A 152 -32.23 -10.93 -39.64
CA VAL A 152 -33.44 -11.67 -39.22
C VAL A 152 -34.21 -10.94 -38.10
N HIS A 153 -33.59 -9.98 -37.42
CA HIS A 153 -34.23 -9.19 -36.36
C HIS A 153 -34.80 -7.85 -36.85
N THR A 154 -35.70 -7.87 -37.84
CA THR A 154 -36.57 -6.71 -38.11
C THR A 154 -38.04 -7.10 -38.36
N PRO A 155 -38.86 -7.04 -37.29
CA PRO A 155 -40.21 -6.47 -37.39
C PRO A 155 -40.35 -5.16 -36.61
N TRP A 156 -39.24 -4.52 -36.18
CA TRP A 156 -39.28 -3.31 -35.35
C TRP A 156 -38.83 -2.01 -36.04
N LEU A 157 -38.52 -2.00 -37.35
CA LEU A 157 -38.19 -0.75 -38.07
C LEU A 157 -39.37 -0.12 -38.85
N LEU A 158 -40.55 -0.74 -38.86
CA LEU A 158 -41.79 -0.11 -39.33
C LEU A 158 -42.53 0.71 -38.23
N GLY A 159 -42.03 0.72 -36.99
CA GLY A 159 -42.66 1.43 -35.86
C GLY A 159 -42.11 2.85 -35.58
N ILE A 160 -40.93 3.20 -36.07
CA ILE A 160 -40.25 4.47 -35.70
C ILE A 160 -40.81 5.67 -36.49
N GLY A 161 -41.29 5.43 -37.72
CA GLY A 161 -41.93 6.47 -38.53
C GLY A 161 -43.26 6.98 -37.92
N GLN A 162 -43.97 6.12 -37.19
CA GLN A 162 -45.21 6.48 -36.51
C GLN A 162 -44.95 7.22 -35.18
N TRP A 163 -43.88 6.85 -34.47
CA TRP A 163 -43.47 7.49 -33.22
C TRP A 163 -42.94 8.93 -33.42
N LEU A 164 -42.19 9.20 -34.50
CA LEU A 164 -41.71 10.57 -34.82
C LEU A 164 -42.86 11.52 -35.20
N SER A 165 -43.91 11.03 -35.85
CA SER A 165 -45.11 11.82 -36.19
C SER A 165 -45.92 12.20 -34.94
N ASP A 166 -45.91 11.36 -33.91
CA ASP A 166 -46.59 11.64 -32.64
C ASP A 166 -45.77 12.56 -31.74
N PHE A 167 -44.43 12.49 -31.78
CA PHE A 167 -43.54 13.43 -31.07
C PHE A 167 -43.64 14.87 -31.59
N GLY A 168 -43.77 15.06 -32.92
CA GLY A 168 -43.96 16.38 -33.52
C GLY A 168 -45.29 17.05 -33.15
N ARG A 169 -46.36 16.26 -32.93
CA ARG A 169 -47.64 16.75 -32.42
C ARG A 169 -47.60 17.08 -30.92
N TRP A 170 -46.73 16.41 -30.17
CA TRP A 170 -46.55 16.66 -28.73
C TRP A 170 -45.78 17.96 -28.45
N PHE A 171 -44.76 18.28 -29.25
CA PHE A 171 -43.96 19.50 -29.12
C PHE A 171 -44.70 20.79 -29.53
N SER A 172 -45.83 20.66 -30.24
CA SER A 172 -46.58 21.80 -30.80
C SER A 172 -47.78 22.24 -29.95
N ARG A 173 -47.95 21.69 -28.73
CA ARG A 173 -49.02 22.11 -27.80
C ARG A 173 -48.47 23.08 -26.74
N PRO A 174 -49.11 24.24 -26.52
CA PRO A 174 -48.58 25.27 -25.64
C PRO A 174 -48.80 24.92 -24.15
N LEU A 175 -47.73 25.09 -23.37
CA LEU A 175 -47.70 25.41 -21.94
C LEU A 175 -48.43 24.44 -20.99
N THR A 176 -47.74 23.38 -20.53
CA THR A 176 -47.87 22.85 -19.14
C THR A 176 -46.90 21.70 -18.83
N ALA A 177 -46.30 21.05 -19.82
CA ALA A 177 -45.41 19.89 -19.61
C ALA A 177 -43.91 20.18 -19.83
N GLY A 178 -43.48 21.46 -19.90
CA GLY A 178 -42.08 21.84 -20.07
C GLY A 178 -41.29 21.99 -18.75
N ALA A 179 -41.98 22.10 -17.61
CA ALA A 179 -41.34 22.36 -16.33
C ALA A 179 -40.59 21.12 -15.79
N THR A 180 -41.11 19.91 -16.01
CA THR A 180 -40.53 18.68 -15.44
C THR A 180 -39.22 18.28 -16.09
N GLY A 181 -39.10 18.43 -17.42
CA GLY A 181 -37.86 18.12 -18.15
C GLY A 181 -36.72 19.06 -17.79
N PHE A 182 -37.00 20.36 -17.69
CA PHE A 182 -35.99 21.34 -17.28
C PHE A 182 -35.61 21.17 -15.80
N PHE A 183 -36.55 20.86 -14.91
CA PHE A 183 -36.26 20.57 -13.51
C PHE A 183 -35.40 19.32 -13.31
N MET A 184 -35.65 18.24 -14.07
CA MET A 184 -34.83 17.03 -13.99
C MET A 184 -33.40 17.28 -14.47
N PHE A 185 -33.26 18.00 -15.59
CA PHE A 185 -31.94 18.32 -16.11
C PHE A 185 -31.17 19.28 -15.18
N ALA A 186 -31.86 20.27 -14.60
CA ALA A 186 -31.31 21.18 -13.60
C ALA A 186 -31.00 20.47 -12.27
N LEU A 187 -31.76 19.45 -11.87
CA LEU A 187 -31.46 18.62 -10.70
C LEU A 187 -30.21 17.77 -10.92
N ILE A 188 -30.02 17.20 -12.10
CA ILE A 188 -28.82 16.41 -12.43
C ILE A 188 -27.58 17.31 -12.48
N LEU A 189 -27.68 18.47 -13.14
CA LEU A 189 -26.61 19.48 -13.15
C LEU A 189 -26.35 20.07 -11.77
N GLY A 190 -27.39 20.31 -10.98
CA GLY A 190 -27.29 20.74 -9.60
C GLY A 190 -26.63 19.68 -8.72
N PHE A 191 -26.96 18.41 -8.90
CA PHE A 191 -26.34 17.30 -8.18
C PHE A 191 -24.84 17.20 -8.51
N LEU A 192 -24.46 17.32 -9.78
CA LEU A 192 -23.05 17.31 -10.20
C LEU A 192 -22.26 18.56 -9.78
N TYR A 193 -22.93 19.70 -9.58
CA TYR A 193 -22.28 20.96 -9.19
C TYR A 193 -22.24 21.17 -7.66
N LEU A 194 -23.22 20.62 -6.92
CA LEU A 194 -23.33 20.67 -5.45
C LEU A 194 -22.80 19.43 -4.75
N TYR A 195 -22.44 18.35 -5.46
CA TYR A 195 -21.49 17.35 -4.98
C TYR A 195 -20.07 17.76 -5.39
N PRO A 196 -19.37 18.59 -4.59
CA PRO A 196 -17.92 18.54 -4.64
C PRO A 196 -17.52 17.12 -4.28
N SER A 197 -16.55 16.55 -4.99
CA SER A 197 -15.87 15.33 -4.59
C SER A 197 -15.36 15.52 -3.15
N THR A 198 -16.15 15.05 -2.19
CA THR A 198 -15.81 15.02 -0.77
C THR A 198 -14.56 14.16 -0.62
N PRO A 199 -13.61 14.55 0.25
CA PRO A 199 -12.44 13.76 0.54
C PRO A 199 -12.86 12.60 1.45
N GLU A 200 -13.54 11.60 0.89
CA GLU A 200 -13.99 10.36 1.55
C GLU A 200 -12.81 9.39 1.86
N TYR A 201 -11.59 9.90 1.85
CA TYR A 201 -10.37 9.17 2.19
C TYR A 201 -9.97 9.33 3.67
N ASP A 202 -10.53 10.30 4.40
CA ASP A 202 -10.16 10.56 5.81
C ASP A 202 -11.01 9.76 6.81
N GLU A 203 -12.33 9.66 6.57
CA GLU A 203 -13.24 8.86 7.43
C GLU A 203 -13.02 7.34 7.26
N THR A 204 -12.61 6.88 6.09
CA THR A 204 -12.26 5.47 5.85
C THR A 204 -10.96 5.09 6.56
N LEU A 205 -10.00 6.02 6.66
CA LEU A 205 -8.78 5.83 7.43
C LEU A 205 -9.07 5.79 8.94
N ASP A 206 -9.87 6.71 9.46
CA ASP A 206 -10.24 6.74 10.88
C ASP A 206 -11.13 5.54 11.28
N PHE A 207 -11.99 5.05 10.37
CA PHE A 207 -12.75 3.82 10.56
C PHE A 207 -11.86 2.58 10.54
N TYR A 208 -10.89 2.52 9.61
CA TYR A 208 -9.90 1.46 9.51
C TYR A 208 -9.00 1.42 10.76
N PHE A 209 -8.49 2.57 11.19
CA PHE A 209 -7.72 2.66 12.44
C PHE A 209 -8.59 2.39 13.67
N GLY A 210 -9.85 2.82 13.70
CA GLY A 210 -10.80 2.54 14.76
C GLY A 210 -11.00 1.04 14.99
N LEU A 211 -11.24 0.30 13.91
CA LEU A 211 -11.35 -1.17 13.91
C LEU A 211 -10.08 -1.86 14.42
N HIS A 212 -8.90 -1.39 14.00
CA HIS A 212 -7.62 -1.97 14.42
C HIS A 212 -7.19 -1.57 15.85
N THR A 213 -7.76 -0.51 16.42
CA THR A 213 -7.51 -0.16 17.84
C THR A 213 -8.34 -0.97 18.84
N GLU A 214 -9.47 -1.54 18.40
CA GLU A 214 -10.29 -2.42 19.26
C GLU A 214 -9.59 -3.77 19.52
N GLN A 215 -8.76 -4.24 18.58
CA GLN A 215 -7.90 -5.42 18.76
C GLN A 215 -6.71 -5.20 19.72
N LEU A 216 -6.41 -3.96 20.11
CA LEU A 216 -5.41 -3.66 21.14
C LEU A 216 -6.02 -3.57 22.55
N ALA A 217 -7.33 -3.75 22.69
CA ALA A 217 -7.99 -3.80 24.00
C ALA A 217 -7.56 -5.04 24.81
N ASP A 218 -7.27 -6.15 24.12
CA ASP A 218 -6.84 -7.43 24.70
C ASP A 218 -5.32 -7.60 24.73
N ASN A 219 -4.56 -6.50 24.73
CA ASN A 219 -3.13 -6.56 24.94
C ASN A 219 -2.81 -6.93 26.41
N PRO A 220 -2.12 -8.06 26.69
CA PRO A 220 -1.76 -8.45 28.06
C PRO A 220 -0.89 -7.41 28.79
N LEU A 221 -0.27 -6.46 28.07
CA LEU A 221 0.51 -5.36 28.63
C LEU A 221 -0.34 -4.31 29.36
N LYS A 222 -1.67 -4.25 29.12
CA LYS A 222 -2.56 -3.28 29.80
C LYS A 222 -2.87 -3.68 31.25
N SER A 223 -2.68 -4.96 31.61
CA SER A 223 -2.96 -5.47 32.97
C SER A 223 -1.95 -5.01 34.03
N ASN A 224 -0.78 -4.49 33.64
CA ASN A 224 0.25 -4.01 34.57
C ASN A 224 0.21 -2.49 34.81
N VAL A 225 -0.68 -1.76 34.16
CA VAL A 225 -0.85 -0.32 34.37
C VAL A 225 -2.10 -0.09 35.24
N GLY A 226 -2.01 -0.43 36.54
CA GLY A 226 -3.04 0.01 37.50
C GLY A 226 -3.37 -0.86 38.70
N GLY A 227 -2.45 -1.67 39.26
CA GLY A 227 -2.69 -2.39 40.51
C GLY A 227 -1.50 -2.28 41.48
N PRO A 228 -1.70 -2.03 42.78
CA PRO A 228 -0.60 -2.06 43.74
C PRO A 228 0.00 -3.46 43.80
N LEU A 229 1.33 -3.52 43.67
CA LEU A 229 2.16 -4.72 43.71
C LEU A 229 1.71 -5.67 44.84
N ARG A 230 1.16 -6.82 44.45
CA ARG A 230 1.00 -7.97 45.35
C ARG A 230 2.01 -9.03 44.92
N GLN A 231 2.95 -9.31 45.82
CA GLN A 231 3.94 -10.37 45.68
C GLN A 231 3.26 -11.72 45.45
N THR A 232 3.64 -12.44 44.39
CA THR A 232 3.58 -13.90 44.37
C THR A 232 4.71 -14.46 43.51
N SER A 233 5.36 -15.47 44.08
CA SER A 233 6.50 -16.24 43.60
C SER A 233 6.30 -16.90 42.24
N ALA A 234 7.46 -17.15 41.62
CA ALA A 234 7.84 -18.28 40.77
C ALA A 234 6.75 -19.31 40.42
N GLU A 235 6.58 -19.55 39.12
CA GLU A 235 6.44 -20.90 38.56
C GLU A 235 6.67 -20.89 37.04
N ASP A 236 7.38 -21.93 36.60
CA ASP A 236 7.78 -22.26 35.23
C ASP A 236 6.61 -22.23 34.25
N SER A 237 6.87 -21.77 33.02
CA SER A 237 6.13 -22.21 31.84
C SER A 237 7.05 -22.09 30.64
N SER A 238 7.65 -23.23 30.24
CA SER A 238 8.36 -23.37 28.98
C SER A 238 7.36 -23.19 27.83
N PHE A 239 7.46 -22.09 27.11
CA PHE A 239 6.76 -21.90 25.85
C PHE A 239 7.65 -22.47 24.74
N THR A 240 7.33 -23.69 24.30
CA THR A 240 7.93 -24.29 23.11
C THR A 240 7.36 -23.58 21.89
N GLU A 241 8.16 -22.70 21.30
CA GLU A 241 7.88 -21.96 20.08
C GLU A 241 7.89 -22.95 18.90
N THR A 242 6.70 -23.32 18.39
CA THR A 242 6.57 -24.13 17.18
C THR A 242 6.53 -23.23 15.95
N VAL A 243 7.39 -23.53 14.98
CA VAL A 243 7.65 -22.81 13.71
C VAL A 243 6.39 -22.53 12.86
N ASP A 244 5.28 -23.20 13.17
CA ASP A 244 3.99 -23.09 12.47
C ASP A 244 3.29 -21.73 12.71
N ASP A 245 3.46 -21.14 13.90
CA ASP A 245 2.77 -19.89 14.26
C ASP A 245 3.33 -18.67 13.51
N THR A 246 4.59 -18.72 13.08
CA THR A 246 5.24 -17.64 12.33
C THR A 246 4.77 -17.53 10.88
N GLU A 247 4.45 -18.66 10.23
CA GLU A 247 3.89 -18.62 8.87
C GLU A 247 2.44 -18.14 8.89
N LEU A 248 1.66 -18.59 9.89
CA LEU A 248 0.28 -18.14 10.09
C LEU A 248 0.21 -16.62 10.31
N PHE A 249 1.15 -16.04 11.05
CA PHE A 249 1.18 -14.61 11.33
C PHE A 249 1.56 -13.77 10.09
N LEU A 250 2.42 -14.30 9.21
CA LEU A 250 2.83 -13.62 7.99
C LEU A 250 1.76 -13.69 6.89
N ASP A 251 1.07 -14.81 6.76
CA ASP A 251 -0.06 -14.95 5.83
C ASP A 251 -1.21 -14.02 6.23
N LEU A 252 -1.54 -13.95 7.53
CA LEU A 252 -2.61 -13.08 8.03
C LEU A 252 -2.31 -11.57 7.85
N TYR A 253 -1.03 -11.19 7.81
CA TYR A 253 -0.61 -9.79 7.61
C TYR A 253 -0.57 -9.40 6.12
N LEU A 254 -0.36 -10.36 5.22
CA LEU A 254 -0.23 -10.11 3.78
C LEU A 254 -1.55 -10.29 3.03
N GLU A 255 -2.48 -11.10 3.54
CA GLU A 255 -3.82 -11.27 2.95
C GLU A 255 -4.70 -10.00 3.10
N ASN A 256 -4.38 -9.12 4.05
CA ASN A 256 -5.08 -7.84 4.25
C ASN A 256 -4.45 -6.66 3.47
N ALA A 257 -3.43 -6.91 2.65
CA ALA A 257 -2.73 -5.91 1.83
C ALA A 257 -3.04 -6.02 0.32
N GLY A 258 -4.03 -6.84 -0.05
CA GLY A 258 -4.47 -7.05 -1.42
C GLY A 258 -5.97 -6.86 -1.59
N ASP A 259 -6.40 -5.61 -1.66
CA ASP A 259 -7.51 -5.12 -2.50
C ASP A 259 -7.23 -3.66 -2.91
#